data_AF-A0A2T6E495-F1
#
_entry.id   AF-A0A2T6E495-F1
#
_cell.length_a   1.000
_cell.length_b   1.000
_cell.length_c   1.000
_cell.angle_alpha   90.00
_cell.angle_beta   90.00
_cell.angle_gamma   90.00
#
_symmetry.space_group_name_H-M   'P 1'
#
loop_
_entity.id
_entity.type
_entity.pdbx_description
1 polymer ?
#
loop_
_entity_poly.entity_id
_entity_poly.type
_entity_poly.pdbx_seq_one_letter_code
_entity_poly.pdbx_strand_id
1 'polypeptide(L)'
;MNTAWLDSHENRVEGAVEHGQSVVVSRLKRVWATLSEWHRRYESRARLRTELIVMNVSRVEKDAGLTPGTLRREASKPFWKE
;
A
#
# COMPACT_ATOMS: atom_id res chain seq x y z
N MET A 1 6.54 56.22 1.19
CA MET A 1 5.56 55.13 1.36
C MET A 1 6.28 53.96 2.00
N ASN A 2 5.79 53.45 3.12
CA ASN A 2 6.47 52.41 3.91
C ASN A 2 5.87 51.04 3.55
N THR A 3 6.61 50.22 2.79
CA THR A 3 6.15 48.94 2.23
C THR A 3 6.44 47.74 3.16
N ALA A 4 7.03 47.97 4.33
CA ALA A 4 7.41 46.91 5.27
C ALA A 4 6.23 46.04 5.73
N TRP A 5 5.01 46.59 5.76
CA TRP A 5 3.83 45.82 6.13
C TRP A 5 3.32 44.90 5.01
N LEU A 6 3.52 45.27 3.74
CA LEU A 6 3.20 44.43 2.58
C LEU A 6 4.14 43.22 2.50
N ASP A 7 5.44 43.46 2.64
CA ASP A 7 6.48 42.41 2.62
C ASP A 7 6.32 41.40 3.78
N SER A 8 5.91 41.89 4.96
CA SER A 8 5.62 41.02 6.11
C SER A 8 4.36 40.17 5.90
N HIS A 9 3.35 40.68 5.21
CA HIS A 9 2.14 39.93 4.90
C HIS A 9 2.39 38.88 3.81
N GLU A 10 3.17 39.22 2.79
CA GLU A 10 3.52 38.33 1.66
C GLU A 10 4.32 37.12 2.14
N ASN A 11 5.42 37.35 2.90
CA ASN A 11 6.20 36.27 3.50
C ASN A 11 5.38 35.33 4.39
N ARG A 12 4.41 35.87 5.14
CA ARG A 12 3.57 35.08 6.04
C ARG A 12 2.59 34.19 5.28
N VAL A 13 2.08 34.66 4.14
CA VAL A 13 1.20 33.89 3.26
C VAL A 13 1.98 32.80 2.54
N GLU A 14 3.16 33.12 1.99
CA GLU A 14 4.04 32.15 1.35
C GLU A 14 4.44 31.02 2.31
N GLY A 15 4.87 31.35 3.53
CA GLY A 15 5.20 30.35 4.55
C GLY A 15 4.01 29.45 4.93
N ALA A 16 2.79 30.00 4.99
CA ALA A 16 1.58 29.21 5.29
C ALA A 16 1.21 28.26 4.12
N VAL A 17 1.40 28.69 2.87
CA VAL A 17 1.16 27.87 1.69
C VAL A 17 2.17 26.72 1.59
N GLU A 18 3.45 26.99 1.84
CA GLU A 18 4.49 25.94 1.84
C GLU A 18 4.27 24.89 2.94
N HIS A 19 3.88 25.32 4.14
CA HIS A 19 3.55 24.40 5.23
C HIS A 19 2.31 23.56 4.90
N GLY A 20 1.27 24.16 4.32
CA GLY A 20 0.08 23.46 3.86
C GLY A 20 0.41 22.40 2.80
N GLN A 21 1.23 22.76 1.81
CA GLN A 21 1.67 21.85 0.76
C GLN A 21 2.51 20.69 1.31
N SER A 22 3.45 20.97 2.22
CA SER A 22 4.29 19.96 2.84
C SER A 22 3.46 18.89 3.58
N VAL A 23 2.45 19.31 4.37
CA VAL A 23 1.58 18.37 5.09
C VAL A 23 0.75 17.50 4.14
N VAL A 24 0.23 18.08 3.04
CA VAL A 24 -0.54 17.33 2.04
C VAL A 24 0.34 16.31 1.34
N VAL A 25 1.55 16.69 0.93
CA VAL A 25 2.51 15.77 0.29
C VAL A 25 2.89 14.63 1.25
N SER A 26 3.13 14.90 2.53
CA SER A 26 3.41 13.84 3.52
C SER A 26 2.23 12.89 3.73
N ARG A 27 0.99 13.38 3.66
CA ARG A 27 -0.22 12.54 3.75
C ARG A 27 -0.39 11.67 2.50
N LEU A 28 -0.21 12.25 1.32
CA LEU A 28 -0.27 11.52 0.05
C LEU A 28 0.80 10.42 0.00
N LYS A 29 2.03 10.69 0.45
CA LYS A 29 3.09 9.67 0.55
C LYS A 29 2.68 8.49 1.44
N ARG A 30 2.02 8.74 2.57
CA ARG A 30 1.54 7.68 3.48
C ARG A 30 0.41 6.85 2.84
N VAL A 31 -0.53 7.51 2.16
CA VAL A 31 -1.60 6.82 1.42
C VAL A 31 -0.99 5.96 0.32
N TRP A 32 -0.03 6.49 -0.44
CA TRP A 32 0.64 5.77 -1.52
C TRP A 32 1.42 4.56 -1.01
N ALA A 33 2.13 4.70 0.12
CA ALA A 33 2.81 3.58 0.77
C ALA A 33 1.82 2.48 1.18
N THR A 34 0.67 2.85 1.75
CA THR A 34 -0.37 1.90 2.16
C THR A 34 -0.98 1.19 0.94
N LEU A 35 -1.29 1.92 -0.12
CA LEU A 35 -1.80 1.35 -1.37
C LEU A 35 -0.78 0.43 -2.04
N SER A 36 0.51 0.78 -2.00
CA SER A 36 1.59 -0.06 -2.54
C SER A 36 1.71 -1.37 -1.79
N GLU A 37 1.64 -1.33 -0.46
CA GLU A 37 1.63 -2.51 0.41
C GLU A 37 0.42 -3.40 0.07
N TRP A 38 -0.76 -2.81 -0.08
CA TRP A 38 -1.99 -3.53 -0.44
C TRP A 38 -1.88 -4.15 -1.84
N HIS A 39 -1.33 -3.42 -2.80
CA HIS A 39 -1.10 -3.93 -4.16
C HIS A 39 -0.12 -5.10 -4.15
N ARG A 40 1.00 -4.98 -3.43
CA ARG A 40 1.99 -6.07 -3.28
C ARG A 40 1.35 -7.33 -2.68
N ARG A 41 0.51 -7.16 -1.66
CA ARG A 41 -0.24 -8.27 -1.02
C ARG A 41 -1.28 -8.88 -1.98
N TYR A 42 -1.96 -8.04 -2.75
CA TYR A 42 -2.91 -8.48 -3.77
C TYR A 42 -2.21 -9.31 -4.85
N GLU A 43 -1.12 -8.83 -5.42
CA GLU A 43 -0.35 -9.55 -6.45
C GLU A 43 0.20 -10.88 -5.94
N SER A 44 0.75 -10.91 -4.72
CA SER A 44 1.23 -12.15 -4.10
C SER A 44 0.12 -13.20 -4.02
N ARG A 45 -1.10 -12.80 -3.61
CA ARG A 45 -2.25 -13.71 -3.52
C ARG A 45 -2.86 -14.05 -4.88
N ALA A 46 -2.83 -13.13 -5.83
CA ALA A 46 -3.26 -13.38 -7.21
C ALA A 46 -2.34 -14.42 -7.86
N ARG A 47 -1.03 -14.29 -7.67
CA ARG A 47 -0.04 -15.27 -8.13
C ARG A 47 -0.24 -16.64 -7.48
N LEU A 48 -0.45 -16.69 -6.16
CA LEU A 48 -0.80 -17.94 -5.46
C LEU A 48 -2.06 -18.59 -6.04
N ARG A 49 -3.11 -17.82 -6.35
CA ARG A 49 -4.34 -18.35 -6.98
C ARG A 49 -4.10 -18.86 -8.39
N THR A 50 -3.31 -18.14 -9.20
CA THR A 50 -2.95 -18.58 -10.55
C THR A 50 -2.12 -19.87 -10.50
N GLU A 51 -1.13 -19.95 -9.60
CA GLU A 51 -0.32 -21.16 -9.40
C GLU A 51 -1.17 -22.33 -8.89
N LEU A 52 -2.14 -22.08 -8.00
CA LEU A 52 -3.11 -23.09 -7.54
C LEU A 52 -4.03 -23.60 -8.67
N ILE A 53 -4.37 -22.78 -9.65
CA ILE A 53 -5.22 -23.18 -10.79
C ILE A 53 -4.42 -24.03 -11.79
N VAL A 54 -3.15 -23.68 -12.01
CA VAL A 54 -2.30 -24.34 -13.02
C VAL A 54 -1.66 -25.61 -12.47
N MET A 55 -1.35 -25.67 -11.17
CA MET A 55 -0.60 -26.77 -10.56
C MET A 55 -1.52 -27.80 -9.91
N ASN A 56 -1.10 -29.07 -9.89
CA ASN A 56 -1.80 -30.12 -9.15
C ASN A 56 -1.52 -29.98 -7.65
N VAL A 57 -2.19 -29.02 -7.03
CA VAL A 57 -2.00 -28.54 -5.64
C VAL A 57 -1.92 -29.69 -4.64
N SER A 58 -2.81 -30.68 -4.78
CA SER A 58 -2.88 -31.84 -3.90
C SER A 58 -1.60 -32.65 -3.87
N ARG A 59 -0.86 -32.70 -5.00
CA ARG A 59 0.42 -33.39 -5.10
C ARG A 59 1.54 -32.59 -4.43
N VAL A 60 1.56 -31.27 -4.63
CA VAL A 60 2.56 -30.39 -4.00
C VAL A 60 2.37 -30.26 -2.50
N GLU A 61 1.12 -30.16 -2.02
CA GLU A 61 0.83 -30.19 -0.59
C GLU A 61 1.32 -31.49 0.04
N LYS A 62 1.12 -32.63 -0.64
CA LYS A 62 1.61 -33.93 -0.19
C LYS A 62 3.14 -34.00 -0.17
N ASP A 63 3.81 -33.52 -1.22
CA ASP A 63 5.27 -33.51 -1.32
C ASP A 63 5.91 -32.56 -0.29
N ALA A 64 5.22 -31.48 0.07
CA ALA A 64 5.64 -30.52 1.10
C ALA A 64 5.26 -30.94 2.54
N GLY A 65 4.57 -32.07 2.72
CA GLY A 65 4.07 -32.51 4.03
C GLY A 65 2.96 -31.62 4.62
N LEU A 66 2.29 -30.82 3.79
CA LEU A 66 1.19 -29.97 4.18
C LEU A 66 -0.13 -30.74 4.17
N THR A 67 -1.07 -30.32 5.02
CA THR A 67 -2.43 -30.87 4.99
C THR A 67 -3.11 -30.48 3.67
N PRO A 68 -3.80 -31.41 2.99
CA PRO A 68 -4.52 -31.08 1.76
C PRO A 68 -5.52 -29.93 1.94
N GLY A 69 -5.49 -28.96 1.03
CA GLY A 69 -6.32 -27.76 1.06
C GLY A 69 -5.76 -26.58 1.88
N THR A 70 -4.59 -26.71 2.50
CA THR A 70 -3.94 -25.63 3.26
C THR A 70 -3.61 -24.45 2.35
N LEU A 71 -3.03 -24.69 1.16
CA LEU A 71 -2.66 -23.64 0.21
C LEU A 71 -3.91 -22.94 -0.35
N ARG A 72 -4.99 -23.70 -0.59
CA ARG A 72 -6.27 -23.15 -1.01
C ARG A 72 -6.88 -22.26 0.09
N ARG A 73 -6.75 -22.66 1.36
CA ARG A 73 -7.21 -21.89 2.51
C ARG A 73 -6.43 -20.58 2.66
N GLU A 74 -5.10 -20.64 2.55
CA GLU A 74 -4.23 -19.45 2.57
C GLU A 74 -4.54 -18.49 1.40
N ALA A 75 -4.71 -19.01 0.19
CA ALA A 75 -5.06 -18.18 -0.97
C ALA A 75 -6.48 -17.59 -0.89
N SER A 76 -7.39 -18.19 -0.12
CA SER A 76 -8.75 -17.69 0.08
C SER A 76 -8.85 -16.58 1.15
N LYS A 77 -7.80 -16.38 1.96
CA LYS A 77 -7.82 -15.31 2.97
C LYS A 77 -7.97 -13.94 2.28
N PRO A 78 -8.68 -12.98 2.90
CA PRO A 78 -8.72 -11.61 2.41
C PRO A 78 -7.39 -10.90 2.68
N PHE A 79 -6.96 -10.02 1.76
CA PHE A 79 -5.61 -9.44 1.71
C PHE A 79 -5.18 -8.66 2.96
N TRP A 80 -6.15 -8.28 3.80
CA TRP A 80 -5.96 -7.56 5.06
C TRP A 80 -5.79 -8.47 6.29
N LYS A 81 -5.92 -9.80 6.14
CA LYS A 81 -5.72 -10.77 7.22
C LYS A 81 -4.50 -11.64 6.95
N GLU A 82 -3.52 -11.58 7.85
CA GLU A 82 -2.50 -12.63 8.02
C GLU A 82 -3.05 -13.75 8.91
#